data_AF-A0A919GFA0-F1
#
_entry.id   AF-A0A919GFA0-F1
#
_cell.length_a   1.000
_cell.length_b   1.000
_cell.length_c   1.000
_cell.angle_alpha   90.00
_cell.angle_beta   90.00
_cell.angle_gamma   90.00
#
_symmetry.space_group_name_H-M   'P 1'
#
loop_
_entity.id
_entity.type
_entity.pdbx_description
1 polymer ?
#
loop_
_entity_poly.entity_id
_entity_poly.type
_entity_poly.pdbx_seq_one_letter_code
_entity_poly.pdbx_strand_id
1 'polypeptide(L)'
;METIIASAIAVLGTLLGSGITLAFQQRTTDRGHEFTRREKLRQERLDAYSAYAGALINYRRCLVHLWFCEHEQPPPEDPDAVRIRAYDLRSHAQEALFRVQMLTEDGPLARTAETVLADVTALTKTETRTQLDERRVQTRDAISRLVNSAKQHL
;
A
#
# COMPACT_ATOMS: atom_id res chain seq x y z
N MET A 1 52.91 4.64 48.38
CA MET A 1 51.83 3.65 48.16
C MET A 1 50.52 4.32 47.71
N GLU A 2 50.16 5.50 48.21
CA GLU A 2 48.91 6.21 47.87
C GLU A 2 48.74 6.58 46.39
N THR A 3 49.82 6.99 45.71
CA THR A 3 49.79 7.39 44.29
C THR A 3 49.45 6.23 43.34
N ILE A 4 49.90 5.01 43.68
CA ILE A 4 49.59 3.80 42.90
C ILE A 4 48.09 3.49 43.01
N ILE A 5 47.54 3.59 44.23
CA ILE A 5 46.10 3.36 44.50
C ILE A 5 45.25 4.39 43.75
N ALA A 6 45.64 5.67 43.78
CA ALA A 6 44.94 6.73 43.06
C ALA A 6 44.95 6.51 41.54
N SER A 7 46.10 6.13 40.97
CA SER A 7 46.22 5.85 39.54
C SER A 7 45.38 4.63 39.11
N ALA A 8 45.35 3.57 39.91
CA ALA A 8 44.55 2.38 39.65
C ALA A 8 43.04 2.69 39.64
N ILE A 9 42.57 3.50 40.59
CA ILE A 9 41.17 3.94 40.66
C ILE A 9 40.80 4.80 39.45
N ALA A 10 41.69 5.68 39.00
CA ALA A 10 41.46 6.51 37.82
C ALA A 10 41.32 5.70 36.53
N VAL A 11 42.18 4.69 36.33
CA VAL A 11 42.09 3.78 35.17
C VAL A 11 40.82 2.93 35.21
N LEU A 12 40.46 2.41 36.40
CA LEU A 12 39.21 1.66 36.59
C LEU A 12 37.98 2.52 36.31
N GLY A 13 37.95 3.77 36.77
CA GLY A 13 36.86 4.71 36.49
C GLY A 13 36.73 5.02 34.99
N THR A 14 37.86 5.12 34.28
CA THR A 14 37.87 5.36 32.83
C THR A 14 37.40 4.12 32.05
N LEU A 15 37.86 2.93 32.43
CA LEU A 15 37.41 1.67 31.83
C LEU A 15 35.92 1.43 32.07
N LEU A 16 35.43 1.63 33.30
CA LEU A 16 34.00 1.56 33.63
C LEU A 16 33.17 2.58 32.84
N GLY A 17 33.62 3.84 32.77
CA GLY A 17 32.95 4.89 32.01
C GLY A 17 32.85 4.57 30.51
N SER A 18 33.93 4.08 29.92
CA SER A 18 33.98 3.68 28.51
C SER A 18 33.07 2.48 28.20
N GLY A 19 33.05 1.46 29.07
CA GLY A 19 32.20 0.29 28.92
C GLY A 19 30.70 0.60 29.03
N ILE A 20 30.31 1.44 29.99
CA ILE A 20 28.92 1.90 30.14
C ILE A 20 28.48 2.70 28.91
N THR A 21 29.35 3.58 28.39
CA THR A 21 29.07 4.39 27.20
C THR A 21 28.90 3.51 25.95
N LEU A 22 29.78 2.53 25.74
CA LEU A 22 29.69 1.60 24.60
C LEU A 22 28.39 0.78 24.63
N ALA A 23 28.02 0.25 25.80
CA ALA A 23 26.79 -0.53 25.95
C ALA A 23 25.52 0.31 25.71
N PHE A 24 25.54 1.60 26.11
CA PHE A 24 24.45 2.53 25.83
C PHE A 24 24.38 2.88 24.34
N GLN A 25 25.53 3.10 23.69
CA GLN A 25 25.61 3.39 22.26
C GLN A 25 25.14 2.22 21.41
N GLN A 26 25.53 0.98 21.75
CA GLN A 26 25.08 -0.23 21.07
C GLN A 26 23.55 -0.40 21.18
N ARG A 27 22.99 -0.29 22.39
CA ARG A 27 21.52 -0.39 22.59
C ARG A 27 20.72 0.70 21.88
N THR A 28 21.28 1.91 21.75
CA THR A 28 20.61 3.02 21.05
C THR A 28 20.66 2.81 19.54
N THR A 29 21.76 2.26 19.04
CA THR A 29 21.96 1.89 17.62
C THR A 29 21.03 0.75 17.21
N ASP A 30 20.94 -0.32 18.01
CA ASP A 30 20.06 -1.46 17.75
C ASP A 30 18.58 -1.06 17.74
N ARG A 31 18.15 -0.26 18.72
CA ARG A 31 16.78 0.30 18.77
C ARG A 31 16.49 1.24 17.58
N GLY A 32 17.49 1.99 17.14
CA GLY A 32 17.40 2.85 15.95
C GLY A 32 17.22 2.04 14.66
N HIS A 33 17.94 0.93 14.51
CA HIS A 33 17.82 0.04 13.36
C HIS A 33 16.45 -0.65 13.29
N GLU A 34 15.95 -1.18 14.40
CA GLU A 34 14.61 -1.81 14.45
C GLU A 34 13.48 -0.82 14.19
N PHE A 35 13.59 0.41 14.71
CA PHE A 35 12.63 1.48 14.43
C PHE A 35 12.64 1.86 12.96
N THR A 36 13.83 2.09 12.38
CA THR A 36 13.98 2.43 10.95
C THR A 36 13.43 1.34 10.05
N ARG A 37 13.68 0.06 10.37
CA ARG A 37 13.17 -1.08 9.58
C ARG A 37 11.64 -1.16 9.62
N ARG A 38 11.03 -0.98 10.80
CA ARG A 38 9.56 -1.00 10.94
C ARG A 38 8.92 0.18 10.21
N GLU A 39 9.47 1.37 10.35
CA GLU A 39 8.95 2.55 9.67
C GLU A 39 9.09 2.45 8.16
N LYS A 40 10.20 1.90 7.66
CA LYS A 40 10.38 1.63 6.23
C LYS A 40 9.32 0.66 5.69
N LEU A 41 9.07 -0.45 6.39
CA LEU A 41 8.03 -1.40 5.98
C LEU A 41 6.63 -0.78 6.00
N ARG A 42 6.32 0.03 7.02
CA ARG A 42 5.06 0.78 7.10
C ARG A 42 4.87 1.71 5.91
N GLN A 43 5.92 2.44 5.51
CA GLN A 43 5.89 3.32 4.34
C GLN A 43 5.72 2.54 3.04
N GLU A 44 6.48 1.46 2.83
CA GLU A 44 6.34 0.59 1.65
C GLU A 44 4.92 0.03 1.51
N ARG A 45 4.29 -0.39 2.64
CA ARG A 45 2.90 -0.83 2.67
C ARG A 45 1.92 0.30 2.34
N LEU A 46 2.09 1.48 2.95
CA LEU A 46 1.26 2.64 2.68
C LEU A 46 1.30 3.03 1.19
N ASP A 47 2.49 3.05 0.60
CA ASP A 47 2.71 3.38 -0.81
C ASP A 47 2.05 2.34 -1.72
N ALA A 48 2.23 1.05 -1.44
CA ALA A 48 1.62 -0.02 -2.22
C ALA A 48 0.09 -0.01 -2.16
N TYR A 49 -0.49 0.11 -0.96
CA TYR A 49 -1.94 0.17 -0.79
C TYR A 49 -2.55 1.42 -1.43
N SER A 50 -1.88 2.58 -1.30
CA SER A 50 -2.34 3.83 -1.91
C SER A 50 -2.24 3.79 -3.44
N ALA A 51 -1.14 3.26 -3.98
CA ALA A 51 -0.96 3.08 -5.42
C ALA A 51 -2.02 2.15 -6.01
N TYR A 52 -2.32 1.04 -5.33
CA TYR A 52 -3.35 0.10 -5.79
C TYR A 52 -4.76 0.72 -5.76
N ALA A 53 -5.11 1.41 -4.68
CA ALA A 53 -6.38 2.12 -4.59
C ALA A 53 -6.52 3.18 -5.71
N GLY A 54 -5.46 3.93 -5.98
CA GLY A 54 -5.42 4.89 -7.09
C GLY A 54 -5.60 4.23 -8.46
N ALA A 55 -4.91 3.12 -8.71
CA ALA A 55 -5.04 2.35 -9.95
C ALA A 55 -6.48 1.83 -10.15
N LEU A 56 -7.11 1.29 -9.10
CA LEU A 56 -8.52 0.85 -9.14
C LEU A 56 -9.48 1.99 -9.45
N ILE A 57 -9.29 3.17 -8.83
CA ILE A 57 -10.13 4.35 -9.09
C ILE A 57 -10.01 4.79 -10.55
N ASN A 58 -8.79 4.87 -11.07
CA ASN A 58 -8.54 5.28 -12.46
C ASN A 58 -9.12 4.28 -13.46
N TYR A 59 -8.90 2.98 -13.24
CA TYR A 59 -9.47 1.92 -14.07
C TYR A 59 -11.01 1.94 -14.02
N ARG A 60 -11.61 1.99 -12.83
CA ARG A 60 -13.06 2.12 -12.64
C ARG A 60 -13.63 3.32 -13.38
N ARG A 61 -12.98 4.50 -13.28
CA ARG A 61 -13.41 5.71 -13.98
C ARG A 61 -13.43 5.49 -15.50
N CYS A 62 -12.39 4.86 -16.04
CA CYS A 62 -12.31 4.54 -17.46
C CYS A 62 -13.43 3.59 -17.90
N LEU A 63 -13.74 2.54 -17.12
CA LEU A 63 -14.83 1.61 -17.44
C LEU A 63 -16.22 2.27 -17.39
N VAL A 64 -16.44 3.18 -16.45
CA VAL A 64 -17.69 3.96 -16.40
C VAL A 64 -17.80 4.86 -17.63
N HIS A 65 -16.71 5.51 -18.04
CA HIS A 65 -16.66 6.32 -19.27
C HIS A 65 -16.90 5.48 -20.52
N LEU A 66 -16.27 4.29 -20.60
CA LEU A 66 -16.47 3.34 -21.69
C LEU A 66 -17.95 2.98 -21.85
N TRP A 67 -18.65 2.72 -20.74
CA TRP A 67 -20.07 2.42 -20.79
C TRP A 67 -20.87 3.53 -21.48
N PHE A 68 -20.62 4.81 -21.15
CA PHE A 68 -21.27 5.93 -21.80
C PHE A 68 -20.92 6.03 -23.28
N CYS A 69 -19.66 5.79 -23.65
CA CYS A 69 -19.23 5.74 -25.04
C CYS A 69 -19.97 4.64 -25.83
N GLU A 70 -20.25 3.49 -25.20
CA GLU A 70 -20.92 2.37 -25.85
C GLU A 70 -22.46 2.51 -25.91
N HIS A 71 -23.09 3.28 -25.01
CA HIS A 71 -24.55 3.27 -24.84
C HIS A 71 -25.25 4.61 -25.17
N GLU A 72 -24.53 5.74 -25.23
CA GLU A 72 -25.13 7.04 -25.55
C GLU A 72 -24.94 7.43 -27.02
N GLN A 73 -25.93 8.14 -27.58
CA GLN A 73 -25.88 8.68 -28.93
C GLN A 73 -26.12 10.21 -28.91
N PRO A 74 -25.19 11.03 -29.42
CA PRO A 74 -23.88 10.64 -29.93
C PRO A 74 -22.92 10.18 -28.81
N PRO A 75 -21.98 9.27 -29.10
CA PRO A 75 -21.00 8.84 -28.12
C PRO A 75 -20.07 10.01 -27.76
N PRO A 76 -19.74 10.22 -26.47
CA PRO A 76 -18.85 11.29 -26.05
C PRO A 76 -17.40 11.12 -26.54
N GLU A 77 -16.98 9.89 -26.81
CA GLU A 77 -15.67 9.54 -27.36
C GLU A 77 -15.75 8.20 -28.13
N ASP A 78 -14.78 7.92 -28.99
CA ASP A 78 -14.62 6.63 -29.66
C ASP A 78 -14.45 5.48 -28.63
N PRO A 79 -15.41 4.53 -28.56
CA PRO A 79 -15.33 3.40 -27.64
C PRO A 79 -14.07 2.55 -27.77
N ASP A 80 -13.52 2.41 -28.99
CA ASP A 80 -12.35 1.57 -29.23
C ASP A 80 -11.09 2.19 -28.61
N ALA A 81 -10.92 3.51 -28.76
CA ALA A 81 -9.85 4.25 -28.10
C ALA A 81 -9.95 4.16 -26.56
N VAL A 82 -11.16 4.24 -26.01
CA VAL A 82 -11.38 4.11 -24.55
C VAL A 82 -11.07 2.68 -24.08
N ARG A 83 -11.42 1.66 -24.86
CA ARG A 83 -11.16 0.24 -24.52
C ARG A 83 -9.67 -0.07 -24.47
N ILE A 84 -8.88 0.47 -25.40
CA ILE A 84 -7.41 0.34 -25.36
C ILE A 84 -6.85 0.92 -24.05
N ARG A 85 -7.26 2.14 -23.69
CA ARG A 85 -6.84 2.75 -22.41
C ARG A 85 -7.29 1.95 -21.19
N ALA A 86 -8.47 1.32 -21.26
CA ALA A 86 -8.95 0.44 -20.20
C ALA A 86 -8.03 -0.78 -20.00
N TYR A 87 -7.45 -1.33 -21.07
CA TYR A 87 -6.47 -2.43 -20.96
C TYR A 87 -5.19 -1.98 -20.24
N ASP A 88 -4.64 -0.81 -20.58
CA ASP A 88 -3.45 -0.29 -19.90
C ASP A 88 -3.72 -0.05 -18.41
N LEU A 89 -4.86 0.56 -18.08
CA LEU A 89 -5.26 0.81 -16.70
C LEU A 89 -5.52 -0.48 -15.92
N ARG A 90 -6.07 -1.52 -16.57
CA ARG A 90 -6.22 -2.85 -15.98
C ARG A 90 -4.85 -3.45 -15.65
N SER A 91 -3.91 -3.41 -16.59
CA SER A 91 -2.56 -3.92 -16.39
C SER A 91 -1.87 -3.24 -15.22
N HIS A 92 -1.94 -1.90 -15.14
CA HIS A 92 -1.40 -1.15 -14.01
C HIS A 92 -2.07 -1.51 -12.67
N ALA A 93 -3.39 -1.75 -12.65
CA ALA A 93 -4.07 -2.21 -11.45
C ALA A 93 -3.61 -3.63 -11.04
N GLN A 94 -3.36 -4.53 -11.99
CA GLN A 94 -2.81 -5.86 -11.72
C GLN A 94 -1.39 -5.80 -11.17
N GLU A 95 -0.52 -4.97 -11.74
CA GLU A 95 0.83 -4.76 -11.23
C GLU A 95 0.83 -4.25 -9.78
N ALA A 96 -0.05 -3.29 -9.47
CA ALA A 96 -0.19 -2.77 -8.13
C ALA A 96 -0.79 -3.81 -7.16
N LEU A 97 -1.71 -4.67 -7.61
CA LEU A 97 -2.22 -5.80 -6.84
C LEU A 97 -1.09 -6.78 -6.46
N PHE A 98 -0.20 -7.11 -7.38
CA PHE A 98 0.93 -7.99 -7.08
C PHE A 98 1.85 -7.40 -6.00
N ARG A 99 2.07 -6.07 -6.01
CA ARG A 99 2.82 -5.41 -4.94
C ARG A 99 2.12 -5.51 -3.58
N VAL A 100 0.81 -5.32 -3.55
CA VAL A 100 -0.02 -5.51 -2.35
C VAL A 100 0.11 -6.93 -1.82
N GLN A 101 0.00 -7.94 -2.68
CA GLN A 101 0.11 -9.35 -2.31
C GLN A 101 1.52 -9.72 -1.80
N MET A 102 2.58 -9.09 -2.32
CA MET A 102 3.94 -9.33 -1.84
C MET A 102 4.21 -8.71 -0.45
N LEU A 103 3.53 -7.62 -0.10
CA LEU A 103 3.78 -6.86 1.14
C LEU A 103 2.81 -7.22 2.28
N THR A 104 1.71 -7.89 1.97
CA THR A 104 0.74 -8.36 2.96
C THR A 104 0.98 -9.82 3.33
N GLU A 105 0.96 -10.10 4.63
CA GLU A 105 0.91 -11.47 5.16
C GLU A 105 -0.55 -11.90 5.45
N ASP A 106 -1.50 -10.96 5.37
CA ASP A 106 -2.93 -11.22 5.59
C ASP A 106 -3.58 -11.77 4.30
N GLY A 107 -3.83 -13.08 4.31
CA GLY A 107 -4.52 -13.78 3.22
C GLY A 107 -5.93 -13.27 2.93
N PRO A 108 -6.80 -13.04 3.92
CA PRO A 108 -8.07 -12.34 3.72
C PRO A 108 -7.96 -10.98 3.02
N LEU A 109 -6.98 -10.14 3.37
CA LEU A 109 -6.76 -8.84 2.73
C LEU A 109 -6.37 -9.02 1.26
N ALA A 110 -5.43 -9.95 0.97
CA ALA A 110 -5.03 -10.27 -0.40
C ALA A 110 -6.20 -10.72 -1.28
N ARG A 111 -7.05 -11.63 -0.77
CA ARG A 111 -8.26 -12.08 -1.48
C ARG A 111 -9.28 -10.98 -1.67
N THR A 112 -9.42 -10.09 -0.69
CA THR A 112 -10.30 -8.91 -0.81
C THR A 112 -9.79 -7.99 -1.91
N ALA A 113 -8.48 -7.75 -1.97
CA ALA A 113 -7.84 -6.95 -3.00
C ALA A 113 -8.09 -7.50 -4.41
N GLU A 114 -7.93 -8.82 -4.61
CA GLU A 114 -8.25 -9.50 -5.87
C GLU A 114 -9.73 -9.37 -6.25
N THR A 115 -10.62 -9.59 -5.27
CA THR A 115 -12.07 -9.53 -5.47
C THR A 115 -12.50 -8.14 -5.93
N VAL A 116 -11.94 -7.08 -5.35
CA VAL A 116 -12.25 -5.70 -5.75
C VAL A 116 -11.86 -5.43 -7.21
N LEU A 117 -10.71 -5.95 -7.68
CA LEU A 117 -10.32 -5.81 -9.09
C LEU A 117 -11.27 -6.57 -10.03
N ALA A 118 -11.72 -7.76 -9.62
CA ALA A 118 -12.70 -8.54 -10.35
C ALA A 118 -14.06 -7.80 -10.42
N ASP A 119 -14.52 -7.23 -9.31
CA ASP A 119 -15.76 -6.45 -9.24
C ASP A 119 -15.70 -5.18 -10.09
N VAL A 120 -14.57 -4.47 -10.08
CA VAL A 120 -14.35 -3.32 -10.98
C VAL A 120 -14.37 -3.77 -12.43
N THR A 121 -13.69 -4.87 -12.77
CA THR A 121 -13.72 -5.44 -14.13
C THR A 121 -15.12 -5.79 -14.58
N ALA A 122 -15.97 -6.30 -13.68
CA ALA A 122 -17.33 -6.70 -14.01
C ALA A 122 -18.21 -5.53 -14.48
N LEU A 123 -17.79 -4.26 -14.30
CA LEU A 123 -18.48 -3.10 -14.86
C LEU A 123 -18.65 -3.18 -16.37
N THR A 124 -17.73 -3.81 -17.11
CA THR A 124 -17.83 -3.96 -18.58
C THR A 124 -19.01 -4.84 -19.02
N LYS A 125 -19.60 -5.62 -18.11
CA LYS A 125 -20.72 -6.52 -18.40
C LYS A 125 -22.08 -5.86 -18.13
N THR A 126 -22.09 -4.55 -17.90
CA THR A 126 -23.29 -3.83 -17.50
C THR A 126 -24.01 -3.31 -18.73
N GLU A 127 -25.28 -3.68 -18.91
CA GLU A 127 -26.04 -3.31 -20.11
C GLU A 127 -27.01 -2.15 -19.86
N THR A 128 -27.43 -1.97 -18.60
CA THR A 128 -28.46 -0.97 -18.25
C THR A 128 -27.90 0.11 -17.35
N ARG A 129 -28.51 1.31 -17.44
CA ARG A 129 -28.12 2.44 -16.61
C ARG A 129 -28.28 2.17 -15.12
N THR A 130 -29.38 1.52 -14.73
CA THR A 130 -29.66 1.16 -13.33
C THR A 130 -28.59 0.24 -12.77
N GLN A 131 -28.23 -0.82 -13.51
CA GLN A 131 -27.16 -1.72 -13.10
C GLN A 131 -25.82 -1.00 -13.00
N LEU A 132 -25.53 -0.05 -13.90
CA LEU A 132 -24.28 0.72 -13.86
C LEU A 132 -24.23 1.54 -12.57
N ASP A 133 -25.31 2.24 -12.22
CA ASP A 133 -25.35 3.07 -11.02
C ASP A 133 -25.24 2.24 -9.72
N GLU A 134 -25.88 1.07 -9.67
CA GLU A 134 -25.70 0.11 -8.56
C GLU A 134 -24.25 -0.38 -8.45
N ARG A 135 -23.66 -0.84 -9.57
CA ARG A 135 -22.28 -1.33 -9.60
C ARG A 135 -21.27 -0.23 -9.29
N ARG A 136 -21.55 1.02 -9.68
CA ARG A 136 -20.72 2.19 -9.32
C ARG A 136 -20.68 2.39 -7.81
N VAL A 137 -21.81 2.26 -7.11
CA VAL A 137 -21.85 2.36 -5.64
C VAL A 137 -21.12 1.16 -5.02
N GLN A 138 -21.43 -0.06 -5.45
CA GLN A 138 -20.83 -1.28 -4.91
C GLN A 138 -19.30 -1.28 -5.03
N THR A 139 -18.76 -0.95 -6.20
CA THR A 139 -17.31 -0.91 -6.44
C THR A 139 -16.61 0.20 -5.67
N ARG A 140 -17.24 1.38 -5.54
CA ARG A 140 -16.71 2.47 -4.67
C ARG A 140 -16.61 1.98 -3.23
N ASP A 141 -17.68 1.37 -2.72
CA ASP A 141 -17.72 0.93 -1.33
C ASP A 141 -16.76 -0.24 -1.07
N ALA A 142 -16.57 -1.12 -2.05
CA ALA A 142 -15.57 -2.18 -2.00
C ALA A 142 -14.14 -1.63 -1.90
N ILE A 143 -13.78 -0.62 -2.71
CA ILE A 143 -12.48 0.06 -2.63
C ILE A 143 -12.30 0.72 -1.25
N SER A 144 -13.32 1.41 -0.74
CA SER A 144 -13.27 2.03 0.58
C SER A 144 -13.08 1.02 1.71
N ARG A 145 -13.78 -0.13 1.65
CA ARG A 145 -13.60 -1.22 2.61
C ARG A 145 -12.18 -1.79 2.55
N LEU A 146 -11.66 -2.02 1.35
CA LEU A 146 -10.29 -2.50 1.16
C LEU A 146 -9.26 -1.55 1.81
N VAL A 147 -9.35 -0.24 1.57
CA VAL A 147 -8.44 0.75 2.16
C VAL A 147 -8.55 0.77 3.69
N ASN A 148 -9.77 0.67 4.23
CA ASN A 148 -9.99 0.62 5.67
C ASN A 148 -9.42 -0.65 6.31
N SER A 149 -9.53 -1.80 5.65
CA SER A 149 -8.88 -3.04 6.08
C SER A 149 -7.36 -2.91 6.00
N ALA A 150 -6.81 -2.42 4.89
CA ALA A 150 -5.38 -2.25 4.68
C ALA A 150 -4.73 -1.33 5.74
N LYS A 151 -5.45 -0.29 6.19
CA LYS A 151 -5.01 0.61 7.27
C LYS A 151 -4.68 -0.13 8.58
N GLN A 152 -5.31 -1.27 8.85
CA GLN A 152 -5.06 -2.07 10.06
C GLN A 152 -3.72 -2.82 10.01
N HIS A 153 -3.06 -2.85 8.85
CA HIS A 153 -1.79 -3.55 8.62
C HIS A 153 -0.59 -2.62 8.38
N LEU A 154 -0.80 -1.31 8.59
CA LEU A 154 0.25 -0.29 8.61
C LEU A 154 0.97 -0.28 9.95
#